data_AF-A0A731HC04-F1
#
_entry.id   AF-A0A731HC04-F1
#
_cell.length_a   1.000
_cell.length_b   1.000
_cell.length_c   1.000
_cell.angle_alpha   90.00
_cell.angle_beta   90.00
_cell.angle_gamma   90.00
#
_symmetry.space_group_name_H-M   'P 1'
#
loop_
_entity.id
_entity.type
_entity.pdbx_description
1 polymer ?
#
loop_
_entity_poly.entity_id
_entity_poly.type
_entity_poly.pdbx_seq_one_letter_code
_entity_poly.pdbx_strand_id
1 'polypeptide(L)'
;DSILFLDGFGSYFEYHTLRESLSLIYELPDLTSLEMINYKGYAGFKIKTTGRPSSGFIFREENGEIYLNGLVSGDKVIEATTENDMRELARIFLSYTGYVIDNNNSKDL
;
A
#
# COMPACT_ATOMS: atom_id res chain seq x y z
N ASP A 1 -10.93 14.01 0.70
CA ASP A 1 -9.85 13.01 0.73
C ASP A 1 -10.32 11.77 -0.01
N SER A 2 -9.51 11.24 -0.91
CA SER A 2 -9.87 10.05 -1.70
C SER A 2 -9.78 8.79 -0.84
N ILE A 3 -10.76 7.89 -1.00
CA ILE A 3 -10.85 6.63 -0.27
C ILE A 3 -10.02 5.57 -1.02
N LEU A 4 -9.21 4.81 -0.28
CA LEU A 4 -8.52 3.62 -0.79
C LEU A 4 -9.45 2.41 -0.70
N PHE A 5 -9.73 1.81 -1.84
CA PHE A 5 -10.46 0.56 -1.97
C PHE A 5 -9.48 -0.60 -2.16
N LEU A 6 -9.74 -1.69 -1.43
CA LEU A 6 -8.96 -2.92 -1.50
C LEU A 6 -9.82 -4.06 -2.06
N ASP A 7 -9.21 -4.94 -2.86
CA ASP A 7 -9.87 -6.17 -3.28
C ASP A 7 -9.64 -7.25 -2.21
N GLY A 8 -10.66 -7.49 -1.38
CA GLY A 8 -10.58 -8.48 -0.31
C GLY A 8 -10.72 -9.90 -0.82
N PHE A 9 -11.72 -10.15 -1.68
CA PHE A 9 -12.14 -11.50 -2.08
C PHE A 9 -12.94 -11.50 -3.40
N GLY A 10 -12.56 -10.71 -4.39
CA GLY A 10 -13.31 -10.56 -5.66
C GLY A 10 -14.37 -9.45 -5.60
N SER A 11 -14.30 -8.62 -4.56
CA SER A 11 -15.08 -7.40 -4.44
C SER A 11 -14.27 -6.35 -3.70
N TYR A 12 -14.37 -5.11 -4.17
CA TYR A 12 -13.76 -3.96 -3.52
C TYR A 12 -14.52 -3.59 -2.25
N PHE A 13 -13.78 -3.20 -1.21
CA PHE A 13 -14.32 -2.62 0.01
C PHE A 13 -13.53 -1.36 0.38
N GLU A 14 -14.21 -0.41 1.01
CA GLU A 14 -13.59 0.79 1.57
C GLU A 14 -12.66 0.40 2.73
N TYR A 15 -11.40 0.82 2.67
CA TYR A 15 -10.45 0.56 3.75
C TYR A 15 -10.26 1.80 4.64
N HIS A 16 -9.45 2.75 4.16
CA HIS A 16 -9.19 4.03 4.82
C HIS A 16 -9.02 5.11 3.74
N THR A 17 -8.97 6.38 4.12
CA THR A 17 -8.49 7.40 3.20
C THR A 17 -7.03 7.11 2.82
N LEU A 18 -6.60 7.60 1.65
CA LEU A 18 -5.19 7.49 1.26
C LEU A 18 -4.27 8.18 2.28
N ARG A 19 -4.72 9.28 2.90
CA ARG A 19 -3.95 9.98 3.93
C ARG A 19 -3.73 9.10 5.16
N GLU A 20 -4.80 8.54 5.72
CA GLU A 20 -4.71 7.63 6.89
C GLU A 20 -3.84 6.40 6.59
N SER A 21 -4.02 5.83 5.40
CA SER A 21 -3.21 4.73 4.90
C SER A 21 -1.70 5.06 4.86
N LEU A 22 -1.35 6.23 4.33
CA LEU A 22 0.04 6.70 4.30
C LEU A 22 0.56 7.00 5.71
N SER A 23 -0.25 7.58 6.59
CA SER A 23 0.10 7.81 8.00
C SER A 23 0.48 6.51 8.70
N LEU A 24 -0.26 5.43 8.49
CA LEU A 24 0.10 4.11 9.01
C LEU A 24 1.46 3.66 8.48
N ILE A 25 1.73 3.79 7.18
CA ILE A 25 3.02 3.41 6.61
C ILE A 25 4.18 4.25 7.18
N TYR A 26 3.94 5.54 7.46
CA TYR A 26 4.94 6.41 8.11
C TYR A 26 5.31 5.97 9.53
N GLU A 27 4.46 5.21 10.21
CA GLU A 27 4.67 4.71 11.57
C GLU A 27 5.37 3.34 11.62
N LEU A 28 5.74 2.77 10.47
CA LEU A 28 6.53 1.54 10.42
C LEU A 28 7.84 1.71 11.22
N PRO A 29 8.10 0.87 12.24
CA PRO A 29 9.21 1.08 13.17
C PRO A 29 10.59 0.94 12.51
N ASP A 30 10.68 0.23 11.40
CA ASP A 30 11.90 0.00 10.62
C ASP A 30 11.93 0.83 9.32
N LEU A 31 11.02 1.79 9.14
CA LEU A 31 10.98 2.66 7.98
C LEU A 31 12.25 3.51 7.87
N THR A 32 12.78 3.60 6.66
CA THR A 32 13.96 4.42 6.34
C THR A 32 13.64 5.47 5.28
N SER A 33 12.78 5.16 4.30
CA SER A 33 12.23 6.16 3.39
C SER A 33 10.83 5.78 2.91
N LEU A 34 10.03 6.80 2.64
CA LEU A 34 8.78 6.71 1.90
C LEU A 34 8.79 7.78 0.81
N GLU A 35 8.86 7.35 -0.44
CA GLU A 35 9.05 8.23 -1.60
C GLU A 35 7.85 8.13 -2.53
N MET A 36 7.29 9.27 -2.94
CA MET A 36 6.30 9.27 -4.02
C MET A 36 6.98 8.95 -5.35
N ILE A 37 6.31 8.13 -6.16
CA ILE A 37 6.77 7.77 -7.50
C ILE A 37 5.65 8.00 -8.51
N ASN A 38 6.04 8.19 -9.77
CA ASN A 38 5.13 8.18 -10.90
C ASN A 38 5.53 7.05 -11.84
N TYR A 39 4.57 6.22 -12.22
CA TYR A 39 4.78 5.11 -13.14
C TYR A 39 3.71 5.15 -14.23
N LYS A 40 4.11 5.41 -15.48
CA LYS A 40 3.19 5.52 -16.64
C LYS A 40 2.00 6.48 -16.40
N GLY A 41 2.20 7.54 -15.62
CA GLY A 41 1.14 8.49 -15.26
C GLY A 41 0.36 8.12 -14.00
N TYR A 42 0.54 6.91 -13.47
CA TYR A 42 -0.03 6.50 -12.18
C TYR A 42 0.82 6.99 -11.02
N ALA A 43 0.17 7.56 -10.00
CA ALA A 43 0.82 7.88 -8.74
C ALA A 43 1.08 6.60 -7.93
N GLY A 44 2.09 6.64 -7.09
CA GLY A 44 2.40 5.54 -6.18
C GLY A 44 3.40 5.96 -5.12
N PHE A 45 3.84 5.01 -4.32
CA PHE A 45 4.94 5.23 -3.40
C PHE A 45 5.86 4.01 -3.31
N LYS A 46 7.11 4.27 -2.93
CA LYS A 46 8.15 3.29 -2.63
C LYS A 46 8.48 3.38 -1.14
N ILE A 47 8.29 2.26 -0.44
CA ILE A 47 8.65 2.02 0.95
C ILE A 47 10.05 1.40 0.98
N LYS A 48 10.94 1.94 1.81
CA LYS A 48 12.20 1.31 2.19
C LYS A 48 12.22 1.07 3.68
N THR A 49 12.37 -0.20 4.10
CA THR A 49 12.66 -0.54 5.49
C THR A 49 14.07 -1.12 5.66
N THR A 50 14.57 -1.10 6.90
CA THR A 50 15.92 -1.55 7.23
C THR A 50 16.11 -3.02 6.90
N GLY A 51 17.18 -3.36 6.17
CA GLY A 51 17.54 -4.75 5.86
C GLY A 51 16.65 -5.44 4.82
N ARG A 52 15.65 -4.78 4.24
CA ARG A 52 14.78 -5.32 3.19
C ARG A 52 14.94 -4.60 1.85
N PRO A 53 14.72 -5.26 0.70
CA PRO A 53 14.56 -4.57 -0.58
C PRO A 53 13.44 -3.53 -0.50
N SER A 54 13.53 -2.48 -1.33
CA SER A 54 12.41 -1.55 -1.44
C SER A 54 11.18 -2.26 -1.98
N SER A 55 10.01 -1.85 -1.50
CA SER A 55 8.73 -2.28 -2.07
C SER A 55 7.78 -1.09 -2.12
N GLY A 56 6.49 -1.28 -2.42
CA GLY A 56 5.53 -0.19 -2.47
C GLY A 56 4.39 -0.47 -3.43
N PHE A 57 3.61 0.54 -3.76
CA PHE A 57 2.37 0.36 -4.51
C PHE A 57 2.17 1.45 -5.55
N ILE A 58 1.54 1.07 -6.66
CA ILE A 58 1.02 1.98 -7.67
C ILE A 58 -0.49 2.05 -7.53
N PHE A 59 -1.04 3.25 -7.71
CA PHE A 59 -2.46 3.54 -7.58
C PHE A 59 -3.10 3.82 -8.93
N ARG A 60 -4.33 3.34 -9.09
CA ARG A 60 -5.25 3.78 -10.12
C ARG A 60 -6.31 4.66 -9.46
N GLU A 61 -6.58 5.82 -10.06
CA GLU A 61 -7.64 6.71 -9.62
C GLU A 61 -8.77 6.69 -10.64
N GLU A 62 -10.00 6.40 -10.19
CA GLU A 62 -11.20 6.33 -11.01
C GLU A 62 -12.34 7.01 -10.25
N ASN A 63 -12.98 8.01 -10.84
CA ASN A 63 -14.14 8.71 -10.25
C ASN A 63 -13.93 9.24 -8.81
N GLY A 64 -12.69 9.61 -8.44
CA GLY A 64 -12.35 10.09 -7.10
C GLY A 64 -12.05 8.98 -6.07
N GLU A 65 -12.06 7.73 -6.51
CA GLU A 65 -11.72 6.54 -5.73
C GLU A 65 -10.30 6.07 -6.09
N ILE A 66 -9.57 5.53 -5.12
CA ILE A 66 -8.21 5.05 -5.31
C ILE A 66 -8.16 3.54 -5.14
N TYR A 67 -7.48 2.88 -6.05
CA TYR A 67 -7.32 1.42 -6.09
C TYR A 67 -5.84 1.05 -6.16
N LEU A 68 -5.46 -0.07 -5.55
CA LEU A 68 -4.16 -0.69 -5.81
C LEU A 68 -4.13 -1.21 -7.25
N ASN A 69 -3.05 -0.94 -7.98
CA ASN A 69 -2.91 -1.31 -9.39
C ASN A 69 -1.57 -1.98 -9.71
N GLY A 70 -0.62 -1.96 -8.79
CA GLY A 70 0.65 -2.66 -8.95
C GLY A 70 1.52 -2.63 -7.70
N LEU A 71 2.51 -3.52 -7.69
CA LEU A 71 3.52 -3.64 -6.65
C LEU A 71 4.85 -3.05 -7.15
N VAL A 72 5.48 -2.23 -6.33
CA VAL A 72 6.89 -1.89 -6.50
C VAL A 72 7.71 -2.99 -5.81
N SER A 73 8.69 -3.55 -6.51
CA SER A 73 9.62 -4.54 -5.97
C SER A 73 11.04 -4.22 -6.44
N GLY A 74 11.84 -3.65 -5.54
CA GLY A 74 13.13 -3.05 -5.87
C GLY A 74 12.97 -1.89 -6.86
N ASP A 75 13.45 -2.10 -8.07
CA ASP A 75 13.39 -1.14 -9.19
C ASP A 75 12.38 -1.53 -10.26
N LYS A 76 11.59 -2.57 -10.01
CA LYS A 76 10.55 -3.05 -10.92
C LYS A 76 9.18 -2.65 -10.39
N VAL A 77 8.27 -2.41 -11.33
CA VAL A 77 6.83 -2.33 -11.06
C VAL A 77 6.18 -3.54 -11.71
N ILE A 78 5.37 -4.25 -10.92
CA ILE A 78 4.59 -5.41 -11.34
C ILE A 78 3.13 -4.97 -11.31
N GLU A 79 2.53 -4.77 -12.49
CA GLU A 79 1.12 -4.41 -12.61
C GLU A 79 0.24 -5.60 -12.23
N ALA A 80 -0.85 -5.35 -11.50
CA ALA A 80 -1.87 -6.37 -11.28
C ALA A 80 -2.72 -6.51 -12.53
N THR A 81 -2.80 -7.73 -13.06
CA THR A 81 -3.50 -8.04 -14.31
C THR A 81 -4.63 -9.06 -14.09
N THR A 82 -4.63 -9.73 -12.94
CA THR A 82 -5.63 -10.72 -12.54
C THR A 82 -6.26 -10.38 -11.19
N GLU A 83 -7.43 -10.94 -10.90
CA GLU A 83 -8.05 -10.84 -9.57
C GLU A 83 -7.17 -11.43 -8.46
N ASN A 84 -6.34 -12.43 -8.78
CA ASN A 84 -5.41 -13.00 -7.79
C ASN A 84 -4.30 -12.01 -7.46
N ASP A 85 -3.80 -11.27 -8.46
CA ASP A 85 -2.80 -10.22 -8.25
C ASP A 85 -3.38 -9.11 -7.34
N MET A 86 -4.62 -8.70 -7.61
CA MET A 86 -5.31 -7.68 -6.80
C MET A 86 -5.47 -8.10 -5.33
N ARG A 87 -5.85 -9.36 -5.08
CA ARG A 87 -5.92 -9.92 -3.74
C ARG A 87 -4.55 -10.00 -3.07
N GLU A 88 -3.51 -10.36 -3.80
CA GLU A 88 -2.15 -10.37 -3.29
C GLU A 88 -1.69 -8.96 -2.90
N LEU A 89 -1.94 -7.96 -3.75
CA LEU A 89 -1.67 -6.55 -3.45
C LEU A 89 -2.36 -6.11 -2.16
N ALA A 90 -3.65 -6.40 -2.02
CA ALA A 90 -4.41 -6.07 -0.82
C ALA A 90 -3.82 -6.74 0.43
N ARG A 91 -3.45 -8.03 0.35
CA ARG A 91 -2.81 -8.75 1.47
C ARG A 91 -1.46 -8.16 1.87
N ILE A 92 -0.61 -7.81 0.90
CA ILE A 92 0.69 -7.18 1.18
C ILE A 92 0.46 -5.80 1.81
N PHE A 93 -0.45 -5.00 1.27
CA PHE A 93 -0.79 -3.69 1.81
C PHE A 93 -1.28 -3.78 3.26
N LEU A 94 -2.22 -4.68 3.53
CA LEU A 94 -2.73 -4.94 4.88
C LEU A 94 -1.65 -5.48 5.83
N SER A 95 -0.62 -6.16 5.32
CA SER A 95 0.51 -6.60 6.15
C SER A 95 1.33 -5.43 6.69
N TYR A 96 1.48 -4.35 5.90
CA TYR A 96 2.16 -3.13 6.35
C TYR A 96 1.34 -2.39 7.40
N THR A 97 0.07 -2.13 7.12
CA THR A 97 -0.79 -1.37 8.03
C THR A 97 -1.11 -2.16 9.30
N GLY A 98 -1.36 -3.47 9.17
CA GLY A 98 -1.56 -4.39 10.29
C GLY A 98 -0.35 -4.47 11.21
N TYR A 99 0.88 -4.54 10.67
CA TYR A 99 2.09 -4.55 11.48
C TYR A 99 2.21 -3.31 12.38
N VAL A 100 1.84 -2.14 11.86
CA VAL A 100 1.84 -0.89 12.63
C VAL A 100 0.77 -0.89 13.70
N ILE A 101 -0.46 -1.29 13.35
CA ILE A 101 -1.58 -1.38 14.30
C ILE A 101 -1.22 -2.33 15.45
N ASP A 102 -0.69 -3.52 15.14
CA ASP A 102 -0.30 -4.52 16.13
C ASP A 102 0.86 -4.03 17.01
N ASN A 103 1.85 -3.36 16.41
CA ASN A 103 2.98 -2.79 17.14
C ASN A 103 2.56 -1.63 18.06
N ASN A 104 1.63 -0.79 17.64
CA ASN A 104 1.09 0.29 18.47
C ASN A 104 0.26 -0.29 19.64
N ASN A 105 -0.62 -1.25 19.38
CA ASN A 105 -1.36 -1.95 20.44
C ASN A 105 -0.43 -2.65 21.46
N SER A 106 0.71 -3.17 21.00
CA SER A 106 1.70 -3.82 21.87
C SER A 106 2.49 -2.83 22.76
N LYS A 107 2.58 -1.55 22.37
CA LYS A 107 3.22 -0.50 23.18
C LYS A 107 2.31 0.06 24.27
N ASP A 108 1.00 -0.12 24.12
CA ASP A 108 -0.03 0.32 25.07
C ASP A 108 -0.31 -0.74 26.18
N LEU A 109 0.38 -1.89 26.14
CA LEU A 109 0.34 -2.97 27.13
C LEU A 109 1.59 -2.98 28.03
#